data_AF-W1P081-F1
#
_entry.id   AF-W1P081-F1
#
_cell.length_a   1.000
_cell.length_b   1.000
_cell.length_c   1.000
_cell.angle_alpha   90.00
_cell.angle_beta   90.00
_cell.angle_gamma   90.00
#
_symmetry.space_group_name_H-M   'P 1'
#
loop_
_entity.id
_entity.type
_entity.pdbx_description
1 polymer ?
#
loop_
_entity_poly.entity_id
_entity_poly.type
_entity_poly.pdbx_seq_one_letter_code
_entity_poly.pdbx_strand_id
1 'polypeptide(L)'
;NMSFCPINSRSGVIMSCLTASGYGSCTNQNMSFCPINSRSAVIMSCLTASGYGSCTNQVTLSDLTSRKLHPSDSTMSKPYVTHLLKRLVTSAIGPTAESTKVASKGAEVHQRSTEWFELRRDRLTSSSFSTALGFWKGRRAELWVEKVFLSDPNHLNSAVAAMSWGVVNEASAIERYTSITGREVTQLGFKTHPNEPQLGWLGASPDGLISGPGDELVCGPSEGILEVKCPFNKGRPELGLPWPSVPYYYMPQLQGLMEILERDWVDLYCWTPNGSTLFRVVRDREYWDLIYGILKEFWLEHVVPAREALLACEDEAAVCRYMPLAKHAHTNNVIAQSRVLAADARLLCKDIGGQVEFFR
;
A
#
# COMPACT_ATOMS: atom_id res chain seq x y z
N ASN A 1 -5.14 -10.70 -56.68
CA ASN A 1 -3.82 -11.22 -57.06
C ASN A 1 -2.88 -11.13 -55.88
N MET A 2 -2.65 -12.28 -55.24
CA MET A 2 -1.72 -12.41 -54.12
C MET A 2 -0.28 -12.48 -54.63
N SER A 3 0.63 -11.77 -53.97
CA SER A 3 2.07 -11.99 -54.06
C SER A 3 2.64 -12.00 -52.65
N PHE A 4 3.25 -13.13 -52.29
CA PHE A 4 3.97 -13.33 -51.03
C PHE A 4 5.39 -12.77 -51.15
N CYS A 5 5.86 -12.08 -50.12
CA CYS A 5 7.28 -11.83 -49.86
C CYS A 5 7.67 -12.53 -48.55
N PRO A 6 8.81 -13.24 -48.47
CA PRO A 6 9.20 -13.94 -47.24
C PRO A 6 9.85 -12.94 -46.28
N ILE A 7 9.26 -12.75 -45.09
CA ILE A 7 9.91 -12.01 -44.00
C ILE A 7 10.47 -13.01 -43.01
N ASN A 8 11.79 -13.12 -43.03
CA ASN A 8 12.57 -13.74 -41.98
C ASN A 8 12.75 -12.72 -40.84
N SER A 9 12.68 -13.18 -39.59
CA SER A 9 12.97 -12.49 -38.33
C SER A 9 11.86 -11.66 -37.64
N ARG A 10 11.35 -12.28 -36.56
CA ARG A 10 10.78 -11.76 -35.29
C ARG A 10 10.67 -10.23 -35.15
N SER A 11 9.48 -9.69 -35.39
CA SER A 11 8.93 -8.49 -34.71
C SER A 11 7.44 -8.40 -35.02
N GLY A 12 6.58 -8.59 -34.02
CA GLY A 12 5.12 -8.47 -34.16
C GLY A 12 4.67 -7.04 -33.85
N VAL A 13 3.91 -6.43 -34.75
CA VAL A 13 3.13 -5.21 -34.50
C VAL A 13 1.70 -5.64 -34.22
N ILE A 14 1.19 -5.37 -33.01
CA ILE A 14 -0.24 -5.56 -32.70
C ILE A 14 -0.95 -4.25 -33.06
N MET A 15 -1.80 -4.30 -34.08
CA MET A 15 -2.65 -3.20 -34.51
C MET A 15 -4.05 -3.44 -33.91
N SER A 16 -4.46 -2.69 -32.89
CA SER A 16 -5.85 -2.72 -32.39
C SER A 16 -6.59 -1.48 -32.88
N CYS A 17 -7.45 -1.64 -33.89
CA CYS A 17 -8.45 -0.64 -34.24
C CYS A 17 -9.61 -0.74 -33.23
N LEU A 18 -9.81 0.29 -32.40
CA LEU A 18 -11.08 0.51 -31.72
C LEU A 18 -11.91 1.45 -32.59
N THR A 19 -12.84 0.90 -33.36
CA THR A 19 -13.87 1.68 -34.06
C THR A 19 -14.94 2.10 -33.06
N ALA A 20 -15.04 3.38 -32.75
CA ALA A 20 -16.27 3.96 -32.22
C ALA A 20 -17.20 4.25 -33.40
N SER A 21 -18.42 3.71 -33.34
CA SER A 21 -19.46 3.83 -34.35
C SER A 21 -19.85 5.29 -34.63
N GLY A 22 -19.69 5.73 -35.87
CA GLY A 22 -20.19 7.00 -36.40
C GLY A 22 -19.79 7.18 -37.86
N TYR A 23 -20.76 7.40 -38.74
CA TYR A 23 -20.58 7.50 -40.20
C TYR A 23 -19.56 8.56 -40.60
N GLY A 24 -18.54 8.19 -41.39
CA GLY A 24 -17.64 9.13 -42.05
C GLY A 24 -16.45 8.44 -42.71
N SER A 25 -16.33 8.53 -44.04
CA SER A 25 -15.19 7.98 -44.79
C SER A 25 -13.92 8.79 -44.52
N CYS A 26 -12.84 8.15 -44.06
CA CYS A 26 -11.51 8.77 -44.05
C CYS A 26 -10.75 8.34 -45.33
N THR A 27 -10.52 9.30 -46.22
CA THR A 27 -9.62 9.14 -47.36
C THR A 27 -8.16 9.29 -46.91
N ASN A 28 -7.32 8.34 -47.31
CA ASN A 28 -5.87 8.36 -47.11
C ASN A 28 -5.24 9.57 -47.82
N GLN A 29 -4.70 10.54 -47.08
CA GLN A 29 -3.64 11.41 -47.62
C GLN A 29 -2.55 11.69 -46.58
N ASN A 30 -1.33 11.30 -46.97
CA ASN A 30 -0.01 11.71 -46.49
C ASN A 30 0.44 11.29 -45.08
N MET A 31 0.88 10.03 -44.94
CA MET A 31 1.91 9.66 -43.95
C MET A 31 3.29 9.68 -44.63
N SER A 32 4.16 10.58 -44.20
CA SER A 32 5.59 10.54 -44.48
C SER A 32 6.30 9.66 -43.44
N PHE A 33 6.92 8.57 -43.87
CA PHE A 33 7.72 7.70 -43.01
C PHE A 33 9.12 8.28 -42.80
N CYS A 34 9.52 8.48 -41.55
CA CYS A 34 10.92 8.64 -41.16
C CYS A 34 11.41 7.30 -40.58
N PRO A 35 12.43 6.64 -41.16
CA PRO A 35 12.94 5.39 -40.61
C PRO A 35 13.82 5.70 -39.39
N ILE A 36 13.27 5.54 -38.18
CA ILE A 36 14.06 5.59 -36.95
C ILE A 36 14.59 4.18 -36.68
N ASN A 37 15.89 4.01 -36.93
CA ASN A 37 16.62 2.78 -36.60
C ASN A 37 16.94 2.79 -35.09
N SER A 38 15.95 2.51 -34.23
CA SER A 38 16.20 2.23 -32.81
C SER A 38 15.06 1.42 -32.19
N ARG A 39 15.41 0.48 -31.30
CA ARG A 39 14.54 -0.57 -30.71
C ARG A 39 13.52 -0.06 -29.67
N SER A 40 12.75 0.97 -29.99
CA SER A 40 11.77 1.53 -29.06
C SER A 40 10.42 1.69 -29.75
N ALA A 41 9.48 0.78 -29.49
CA ALA A 41 8.08 0.97 -29.84
C ALA A 41 7.44 1.91 -28.80
N VAL A 42 7.07 3.11 -29.22
CA VAL A 42 6.23 4.04 -28.43
C VAL A 42 4.84 4.00 -29.06
N ILE A 43 3.85 3.46 -28.33
CA ILE A 43 2.45 3.54 -28.74
C ILE A 43 1.97 4.94 -28.36
N MET A 44 1.75 5.79 -29.36
CA MET A 44 1.14 7.11 -29.19
C MET A 44 -0.34 6.97 -29.56
N SER A 45 -1.23 6.84 -28.57
CA SER A 45 -2.67 6.88 -28.80
C SER A 45 -3.16 8.33 -28.78
N CYS A 46 -3.50 8.88 -29.95
CA CYS A 46 -4.18 10.17 -30.05
C CYS A 46 -5.65 10.00 -29.63
N LEU A 47 -6.04 10.61 -28.52
CA LEU A 47 -7.44 10.86 -28.18
C LEU A 47 -7.80 12.26 -28.71
N THR A 48 -8.52 12.33 -29.83
CA THR A 48 -9.21 13.57 -30.23
C THR A 48 -10.60 13.54 -29.60
N ALA A 49 -10.81 14.31 -28.54
CA ALA A 49 -12.15 14.59 -28.01
C ALA A 49 -12.76 15.72 -28.84
N SER A 50 -13.76 15.40 -29.65
CA SER A 50 -14.61 16.39 -30.33
C SER A 50 -15.62 16.95 -29.33
N GLY A 51 -15.33 18.09 -28.73
CA GLY A 51 -16.27 18.83 -27.88
C GLY A 51 -16.16 20.32 -28.19
N TYR A 52 -17.26 20.93 -28.61
CA TYR A 52 -17.35 22.35 -28.92
C TYR A 52 -16.91 23.21 -27.74
N GLY A 53 -15.82 23.98 -27.92
CA GLY A 53 -15.33 24.95 -26.96
C GLY A 53 -14.07 25.64 -27.50
N SER A 54 -14.16 26.93 -27.79
CA SER A 54 -13.06 27.74 -28.31
C SER A 54 -11.95 27.88 -27.25
N CYS A 55 -10.79 27.27 -27.50
CA CYS A 55 -9.56 27.55 -26.77
C CYS A 55 -8.45 27.88 -27.77
N THR A 56 -8.11 29.17 -27.85
CA THR A 56 -6.95 29.70 -28.55
C THR A 56 -5.68 29.34 -27.77
N ASN A 57 -4.93 28.34 -28.24
CA ASN A 57 -3.47 28.24 -28.17
C ASN A 57 -3.04 26.93 -28.85
N GLN A 58 -2.73 26.98 -30.14
CA GLN A 58 -2.03 25.91 -30.84
C GLN A 58 -0.55 25.93 -30.41
N VAL A 59 -0.13 24.99 -29.57
CA VAL A 59 1.30 24.68 -29.41
C VAL A 59 1.65 23.69 -30.52
N THR A 60 2.34 24.16 -31.56
CA THR A 60 2.92 23.30 -32.59
C THR A 60 4.04 22.46 -31.98
N LEU A 61 3.95 21.14 -32.11
CA LEU A 61 4.91 20.15 -31.60
C LEU A 61 6.20 20.08 -32.46
N SER A 62 6.69 21.24 -32.89
CA SER A 62 7.92 21.39 -33.69
C SER A 62 9.13 21.88 -32.88
N ASP A 63 8.94 22.32 -31.63
CA ASP A 63 10.01 22.97 -30.85
C ASP A 63 10.70 22.07 -29.82
N LEU A 64 10.40 20.76 -29.77
CA LEU A 64 11.03 19.82 -28.83
C LEU A 64 12.17 18.97 -29.42
N THR A 65 12.53 19.16 -30.69
CA THR A 65 13.65 18.42 -31.29
C THR A 65 14.87 19.32 -31.42
N SER A 66 15.73 19.33 -30.38
CA SER A 66 17.20 19.37 -30.49
C SER A 66 17.88 19.58 -29.12
N ARG A 67 17.89 18.55 -28.26
CA ARG A 67 19.01 18.35 -27.33
C ARG A 67 19.48 16.91 -27.46
N LYS A 68 20.60 16.73 -28.16
CA LYS A 68 21.33 15.46 -28.19
C LYS A 68 21.77 15.13 -26.76
N LEU A 69 21.15 14.13 -26.14
CA LEU A 69 21.68 13.53 -24.92
C LEU A 69 22.98 12.79 -25.30
N HIS A 70 24.09 13.20 -24.69
CA HIS A 70 25.41 12.58 -24.88
C HIS A 70 25.42 11.17 -24.25
N PRO A 71 26.01 10.16 -24.90
CA PRO A 71 26.06 8.81 -24.39
C PRO A 71 27.20 8.66 -23.37
N SER A 72 26.98 9.07 -22.12
CA SER A 72 27.85 8.67 -21.01
C SER A 72 27.14 8.46 -19.66
N ASP A 73 25.84 8.72 -19.53
CA ASP A 73 25.10 8.47 -18.28
C ASP A 73 24.16 7.27 -18.43
N SER A 74 24.74 6.07 -18.41
CA SER A 74 23.98 4.82 -18.35
C SER A 74 23.73 4.37 -16.90
N THR A 75 23.03 5.17 -16.09
CA THR A 75 22.41 4.72 -14.83
C THR A 75 21.19 5.58 -14.46
N MET A 76 20.28 5.84 -15.39
CA MET A 76 18.96 6.37 -15.05
C MET A 76 18.00 5.20 -14.81
N SER A 77 17.43 5.12 -13.62
CA SER A 77 16.40 4.15 -13.29
C SER A 77 15.16 4.41 -14.16
N LYS A 78 14.67 3.39 -14.88
CA LYS A 78 13.42 3.44 -15.69
C LYS A 78 12.25 4.24 -15.06
N PRO A 79 11.96 4.17 -13.75
CA PRO A 79 10.92 4.97 -13.10
C PRO A 79 11.10 6.50 -13.22
N TYR A 80 12.34 7.02 -13.26
CA TYR A 80 12.60 8.47 -13.36
C TYR A 80 12.14 9.04 -14.70
N VAL A 81 12.42 8.31 -15.79
CA VAL A 81 11.99 8.69 -17.16
C VAL A 81 10.46 8.68 -17.26
N THR A 82 9.80 7.70 -16.64
CA THR A 82 8.33 7.62 -16.59
C THR A 82 7.71 8.78 -15.81
N HIS A 83 8.35 9.22 -14.73
CA HIS A 83 7.85 10.34 -13.92
C HIS A 83 7.96 11.70 -14.64
N LEU A 84 9.08 11.94 -15.34
CA LEU A 84 9.30 13.13 -16.17
C LEU A 84 8.28 13.26 -17.31
N LEU A 85 7.93 12.15 -17.94
CA LEU A 85 6.91 12.12 -19.00
C LEU A 85 5.50 12.37 -18.47
N LYS A 86 5.14 11.85 -17.28
CA LYS A 86 3.84 12.14 -16.63
C LYS A 86 3.68 13.63 -16.26
N ARG A 87 4.78 14.32 -15.87
CA ARG A 87 4.79 15.75 -15.51
C ARG A 87 4.48 16.66 -16.71
N LEU A 88 4.96 16.32 -17.90
CA LEU A 88 4.67 17.08 -19.13
C LEU A 88 3.18 17.05 -19.47
N VAL A 89 2.52 15.91 -19.23
CA VAL A 89 1.07 15.74 -19.49
C VAL A 89 0.21 16.46 -18.45
N THR A 90 0.62 16.51 -17.19
CA THR A 90 -0.16 17.16 -16.11
C THR A 90 -0.05 18.69 -16.11
N SER A 91 1.01 19.28 -16.66
CA SER A 91 1.10 20.74 -16.79
C SER A 91 0.08 21.35 -17.78
N ALA A 92 -0.63 20.51 -18.56
CA ALA A 92 -1.64 20.92 -19.51
C ALA A 92 -3.08 20.99 -18.93
N ILE A 93 -3.29 20.56 -17.68
CA ILE A 93 -4.61 20.58 -17.03
C ILE A 93 -4.46 21.33 -15.70
N GLY A 94 -4.94 22.58 -15.68
CA GLY A 94 -4.84 23.45 -14.50
C GLY A 94 -5.65 22.94 -13.29
N PRO A 95 -5.37 23.46 -12.08
CA PRO A 95 -6.03 23.01 -10.86
C PRO A 95 -7.45 23.60 -10.75
N THR A 96 -8.46 22.75 -10.55
CA THR A 96 -9.78 23.19 -10.09
C THR A 96 -9.76 23.33 -8.57
N ALA A 97 -10.06 24.53 -8.10
CA ALA A 97 -10.13 24.88 -6.70
C ALA A 97 -11.38 24.31 -6.04
N GLU A 98 -11.21 23.38 -5.11
CA GLU A 98 -12.16 23.15 -4.01
C GLU A 98 -11.45 22.43 -2.86
N SER A 99 -10.78 23.23 -2.02
CA SER A 99 -10.26 22.80 -0.73
C SER A 99 -11.04 23.54 0.34
N THR A 100 -12.05 22.89 0.91
CA THR A 100 -12.61 23.29 2.21
C THR A 100 -13.33 22.14 2.89
N LYS A 101 -12.90 21.86 4.14
CA LYS A 101 -13.56 21.11 5.22
C LYS A 101 -13.71 19.59 5.04
N VAL A 102 -12.70 18.84 5.51
CA VAL A 102 -12.87 17.43 5.90
C VAL A 102 -12.48 17.27 7.36
N ALA A 103 -13.47 17.51 8.24
CA ALA A 103 -13.45 16.98 9.60
C ALA A 103 -14.53 15.89 9.67
N SER A 104 -14.19 14.74 10.26
CA SER A 104 -15.06 13.60 10.67
C SER A 104 -15.44 12.46 9.69
N LYS A 105 -14.94 12.39 8.45
CA LYS A 105 -15.38 11.33 7.49
C LYS A 105 -14.68 9.96 7.57
N GLY A 106 -13.66 9.75 8.40
CA GLY A 106 -12.89 8.49 8.39
C GLY A 106 -13.65 7.24 8.86
N ALA A 107 -14.73 7.40 9.64
CA ALA A 107 -15.50 6.28 10.19
C ALA A 107 -16.27 5.46 9.13
N GLU A 108 -16.69 6.08 8.02
CA GLU A 108 -17.53 5.45 7.00
C GLU A 108 -16.75 4.95 5.77
N VAL A 109 -15.44 5.15 5.72
CA VAL A 109 -14.65 4.73 4.56
C VAL A 109 -14.43 3.22 4.60
N HIS A 110 -15.10 2.51 3.70
CA HIS A 110 -14.99 1.06 3.55
C HIS A 110 -13.55 0.66 3.24
N GLN A 111 -13.04 -0.36 3.92
CA GLN A 111 -11.68 -0.87 3.71
C GLN A 111 -11.49 -1.25 2.24
N ARG A 112 -10.31 -0.95 1.67
CA ARG A 112 -9.95 -1.23 0.26
C ARG A 112 -10.69 -0.40 -0.80
N SER A 113 -11.50 0.59 -0.40
CA SER A 113 -12.01 1.62 -1.32
C SER A 113 -10.89 2.54 -1.82
N THR A 114 -11.12 3.28 -2.91
CA THR A 114 -10.14 4.27 -3.42
C THR A 114 -9.84 5.32 -2.36
N GLU A 115 -10.88 5.79 -1.68
CA GLU A 115 -10.83 6.75 -0.57
C GLU A 115 -9.98 6.21 0.59
N TRP A 116 -10.07 4.89 0.88
CA TRP A 116 -9.24 4.24 1.88
C TRP A 116 -7.75 4.24 1.49
N PHE A 117 -7.43 3.96 0.22
CA PHE A 117 -6.04 4.03 -0.26
C PHE A 117 -5.49 5.45 -0.22
N GLU A 118 -6.29 6.44 -0.58
CA GLU A 118 -5.91 7.86 -0.53
C GLU A 118 -5.63 8.33 0.89
N LEU A 119 -6.50 8.02 1.85
CA LEU A 119 -6.28 8.35 3.27
C LEU A 119 -4.98 7.75 3.81
N ARG A 120 -4.62 6.55 3.37
CA ARG A 120 -3.40 5.83 3.80
C ARG A 120 -2.14 6.30 3.11
N ARG A 121 -2.25 6.93 1.94
CA ARG A 121 -1.09 7.38 1.15
C ARG A 121 -0.24 8.35 1.97
N ASP A 122 -0.89 9.28 2.64
CA ASP A 122 -0.25 10.37 3.36
C ASP A 122 -0.03 10.07 4.85
N ARG A 123 -0.02 8.78 5.22
CA ARG A 123 0.08 8.29 6.59
C ARG A 123 0.99 7.07 6.69
N LEU A 124 1.66 6.90 7.82
CA LEU A 124 2.29 5.64 8.18
C LEU A 124 1.24 4.74 8.85
N THR A 125 0.97 3.59 8.24
CA THR A 125 -0.09 2.70 8.71
C THR A 125 0.45 1.60 9.62
N SER A 126 -0.28 1.19 10.65
CA SER A 126 0.17 0.15 11.62
C SER A 126 0.70 -1.13 10.95
N SER A 127 0.06 -1.58 9.86
CA SER A 127 0.49 -2.73 9.07
C SER A 127 1.88 -2.59 8.41
N SER A 128 2.42 -1.37 8.33
CA SER A 128 3.75 -1.06 7.78
C SER A 128 4.81 -0.79 8.85
N PHE A 129 4.45 -0.79 10.14
CA PHE A 129 5.37 -0.43 11.21
C PHE A 129 6.58 -1.37 11.28
N SER A 130 6.41 -2.68 11.16
CA SER A 130 7.55 -3.62 11.15
C SER A 130 8.53 -3.34 10.01
N THR A 131 8.03 -2.91 8.85
CA THR A 131 8.86 -2.46 7.71
C THR A 131 9.60 -1.16 8.04
N ALA A 132 8.89 -0.15 8.56
CA ALA A 132 9.51 1.10 9.00
C ALA A 132 10.57 0.85 10.08
N LEU A 133 10.36 -0.10 10.99
CA LEU A 133 11.29 -0.50 12.04
C LEU A 133 12.51 -1.29 11.53
N GLY A 134 12.55 -1.66 10.24
CA GLY A 134 13.68 -2.34 9.62
C GLY A 134 13.74 -3.86 9.85
N PHE A 135 12.59 -4.51 10.09
CA PHE A 135 12.55 -5.96 10.34
C PHE A 135 13.02 -6.77 9.11
N TRP A 136 12.87 -6.20 7.93
CA TRP A 136 13.17 -6.84 6.66
C TRP A 136 14.26 -6.06 5.92
N LYS A 137 15.28 -6.78 5.44
CA LYS A 137 16.38 -6.18 4.67
C LYS A 137 15.83 -5.45 3.44
N GLY A 138 16.22 -4.19 3.24
CA GLY A 138 15.85 -3.38 2.07
C GLY A 138 14.46 -2.74 2.13
N ARG A 139 13.50 -3.36 2.82
CA ARG A 139 12.10 -2.92 2.81
C ARG A 139 11.86 -1.54 3.43
N ARG A 140 12.73 -1.08 4.36
CA ARG A 140 12.62 0.26 4.95
C ARG A 140 12.83 1.37 3.91
N ALA A 141 13.82 1.21 3.04
CA ALA A 141 14.06 2.15 1.94
C ALA A 141 12.94 2.06 0.89
N GLU A 142 12.44 0.85 0.58
CA GLU A 142 11.28 0.68 -0.31
C GLU A 142 10.04 1.38 0.22
N LEU A 143 9.72 1.24 1.51
CA LEU A 143 8.60 1.94 2.14
C LEU A 143 8.80 3.46 2.09
N TRP A 144 10.03 3.95 2.26
CA TRP A 144 10.32 5.37 2.11
C TRP A 144 10.02 5.84 0.68
N VAL A 145 10.45 5.09 -0.35
CA VAL A 145 10.12 5.38 -1.75
C VAL A 145 8.60 5.39 -1.96
N GLU A 146 7.88 4.40 -1.43
CA GLU A 146 6.42 4.31 -1.53
C GLU A 146 5.71 5.52 -0.91
N LYS A 147 6.27 6.07 0.17
CA LYS A 147 5.71 7.23 0.88
C LYS A 147 6.14 8.56 0.31
N VAL A 148 7.31 8.65 -0.31
CA VAL A 148 7.84 9.90 -0.85
C VAL A 148 7.36 10.14 -2.27
N PHE A 149 7.38 9.11 -3.12
CA PHE A 149 7.01 9.21 -4.52
C PHE A 149 5.58 8.71 -4.73
N LEU A 150 4.90 9.28 -5.73
CA LEU A 150 3.62 8.74 -6.20
C LEU A 150 3.87 7.38 -6.84
N SER A 151 3.73 6.32 -6.04
CA SER A 151 3.84 4.94 -6.51
C SER A 151 2.85 4.73 -7.67
N ASP A 152 3.32 4.14 -8.77
CA ASP A 152 2.43 3.73 -9.85
C ASP A 152 1.49 2.64 -9.30
N PRO A 153 0.16 2.78 -9.40
CA PRO A 153 -0.78 1.75 -8.95
C PRO A 153 -0.55 0.38 -9.63
N ASN A 154 0.21 0.33 -10.73
CA ASN A 154 0.59 -0.90 -11.42
C ASN A 154 1.91 -1.53 -10.94
N HIS A 155 2.50 -1.08 -9.83
CA HIS A 155 3.68 -1.76 -9.29
C HIS A 155 3.28 -3.17 -8.84
N LEU A 156 3.60 -4.16 -9.70
CA LEU A 156 3.30 -5.58 -9.51
C LEU A 156 4.01 -6.08 -8.26
N ASN A 157 3.31 -6.05 -7.12
CA ASN A 157 3.79 -6.67 -5.90
C ASN A 157 3.70 -8.19 -6.05
N SER A 158 4.79 -8.90 -5.77
CA SER A 158 4.81 -10.37 -5.68
C SER A 158 3.85 -10.93 -4.61
N ALA A 159 3.22 -10.06 -3.82
CA ALA A 159 2.23 -10.36 -2.80
C ALA A 159 0.76 -10.34 -3.29
N VAL A 160 0.47 -10.05 -4.56
CA VAL A 160 -0.93 -9.96 -5.06
C VAL A 160 -1.75 -11.21 -4.74
N ALA A 161 -1.19 -12.41 -4.95
CA ALA A 161 -1.88 -13.66 -4.65
C ALA A 161 -2.14 -13.83 -3.13
N ALA A 162 -1.16 -13.48 -2.29
CA ALA A 162 -1.32 -13.55 -0.83
C ALA A 162 -2.33 -12.52 -0.30
N MET A 163 -2.35 -11.31 -0.87
CA MET A 163 -3.31 -10.27 -0.54
C MET A 163 -4.73 -10.68 -0.97
N SER A 164 -4.88 -11.19 -2.20
CA SER A 164 -6.16 -11.69 -2.70
C SER A 164 -6.68 -12.85 -1.85
N TRP A 165 -5.81 -13.78 -1.44
CA TRP A 165 -6.17 -14.85 -0.51
C TRP A 165 -6.71 -14.30 0.82
N GLY A 166 -6.04 -13.31 1.41
CA GLY A 166 -6.53 -12.64 2.63
C GLY A 166 -7.91 -12.03 2.42
N VAL A 167 -8.07 -11.22 1.37
CA VAL A 167 -9.32 -10.54 1.02
C VAL A 167 -10.50 -11.50 0.89
N VAL A 168 -10.31 -12.61 0.18
CA VAL A 168 -11.38 -13.59 -0.09
C VAL A 168 -11.82 -14.30 1.18
N ASN A 169 -10.91 -14.58 2.11
CA ASN A 169 -11.20 -15.44 3.27
C ASN A 169 -11.51 -14.66 4.56
N GLU A 170 -11.23 -13.36 4.62
CA GLU A 170 -11.39 -12.53 5.81
C GLU A 170 -12.82 -12.57 6.38
N ALA A 171 -13.84 -12.43 5.52
CA ALA A 171 -15.24 -12.47 5.96
C ALA A 171 -15.61 -13.82 6.60
N SER A 172 -15.23 -14.94 5.98
CA SER A 172 -15.47 -16.29 6.52
C SER A 172 -14.66 -16.55 7.80
N ALA A 173 -13.46 -15.98 7.91
CA ALA A 173 -12.66 -16.06 9.12
C ALA A 173 -13.30 -15.28 10.28
N ILE A 174 -13.84 -14.08 10.03
CA ILE A 174 -14.59 -13.31 11.03
C ILE A 174 -15.85 -14.08 11.47
N GLU A 175 -16.59 -14.66 10.53
CA GLU A 175 -17.77 -15.48 10.85
C GLU A 175 -17.39 -16.67 11.74
N ARG A 176 -16.29 -17.36 11.42
CA ARG A 176 -15.79 -18.46 12.25
C ARG A 176 -15.35 -17.99 13.64
N TYR A 177 -14.69 -16.84 13.75
CA TYR A 177 -14.34 -16.22 15.03
C TYR A 177 -15.59 -15.94 15.87
N THR A 178 -16.61 -15.31 15.29
CA THR A 178 -17.88 -15.02 15.96
C THR A 178 -18.59 -16.30 16.40
N SER A 179 -18.60 -17.34 15.56
CA SER A 179 -19.18 -18.65 15.89
C SER A 179 -18.47 -19.35 17.04
N ILE A 180 -17.13 -19.28 17.11
CA ILE A 180 -16.34 -19.91 18.17
C ILE A 180 -16.48 -19.15 19.50
N THR A 181 -16.40 -17.82 19.45
CA THR A 181 -16.28 -16.99 20.66
C THR A 181 -17.63 -16.50 21.19
N GLY A 182 -18.67 -16.50 20.34
CA GLY A 182 -19.96 -15.88 20.62
C GLY A 182 -19.92 -14.34 20.70
N ARG A 183 -18.80 -13.71 20.34
CA ARG A 183 -18.62 -12.26 20.44
C ARG A 183 -19.03 -11.57 19.16
N GLU A 184 -19.78 -10.48 19.28
CA GLU A 184 -20.15 -9.65 18.14
C GLU A 184 -18.97 -8.82 17.65
N VAL A 185 -18.83 -8.75 16.32
CA VAL A 185 -17.78 -7.99 15.64
C VAL A 185 -18.44 -6.92 14.79
N THR A 186 -18.09 -5.65 15.04
CA THR A 186 -18.53 -4.51 14.23
C THR A 186 -17.40 -4.04 13.33
N GLN A 187 -17.73 -3.66 12.09
CA GLN A 187 -16.73 -3.13 11.16
C GLN A 187 -16.35 -1.70 11.52
N LEU A 188 -15.07 -1.37 11.39
CA LEU A 188 -14.56 -0.01 11.57
C LEU A 188 -13.66 0.37 10.39
N GLY A 189 -13.93 1.54 9.80
CA GLY A 189 -13.09 2.12 8.75
C GLY A 189 -11.70 2.55 9.24
N PHE A 190 -10.95 3.20 8.35
CA PHE A 190 -9.64 3.74 8.67
C PHE A 190 -9.71 4.83 9.75
N LYS A 191 -8.81 4.75 10.73
CA LYS A 191 -8.65 5.72 11.81
C LYS A 191 -7.26 6.31 11.80
N THR A 192 -7.20 7.60 12.03
CA THR A 192 -6.00 8.36 12.36
C THR A 192 -5.84 8.42 13.88
N HIS A 193 -4.62 8.67 14.34
CA HIS A 193 -4.37 8.82 15.77
C HIS A 193 -5.19 9.99 16.35
N PRO A 194 -5.86 9.84 17.51
CA PRO A 194 -6.77 10.85 18.06
C PRO A 194 -6.10 12.19 18.34
N ASN A 195 -4.81 12.15 18.74
CA ASN A 195 -3.96 13.33 18.82
C ASN A 195 -3.48 13.84 17.44
N GLU A 196 -4.44 14.11 16.54
CA GLU A 196 -4.23 14.54 15.14
C GLU A 196 -3.16 15.62 14.94
N PRO A 197 -3.10 16.71 15.75
CA PRO A 197 -2.14 17.79 15.49
C PRO A 197 -0.67 17.35 15.56
N GLN A 198 -0.33 16.35 16.39
CA GLN A 198 1.04 15.86 16.56
C GLN A 198 1.27 14.48 15.93
N LEU A 199 0.23 13.66 15.88
CA LEU A 199 0.30 12.24 15.52
C LEU A 199 -0.63 11.88 14.35
N GLY A 200 -1.25 12.87 13.71
CA GLY A 200 -2.15 12.67 12.59
C GLY A 200 -1.51 11.88 11.46
N TRP A 201 -0.18 11.87 11.34
CA TRP A 201 0.58 11.06 10.38
C TRP A 201 0.54 9.54 10.61
N LEU A 202 0.04 9.08 11.76
CA LEU A 202 -0.18 7.67 12.08
C LEU A 202 -1.64 7.27 11.77
N GLY A 203 -1.84 6.07 11.23
CA GLY A 203 -3.18 5.53 11.04
C GLY A 203 -3.26 4.01 11.06
N ALA A 204 -4.47 3.49 11.21
CA ALA A 204 -4.73 2.07 11.30
C ALA A 204 -6.12 1.72 10.74
N SER A 205 -6.29 0.46 10.37
CA SER A 205 -7.59 -0.12 10.04
C SER A 205 -7.65 -1.48 10.73
N PRO A 206 -8.48 -1.64 11.77
CA PRO A 206 -8.73 -2.97 12.33
C PRO A 206 -9.59 -3.79 11.35
N ASP A 207 -9.62 -5.10 11.51
CA ASP A 207 -10.56 -5.95 10.78
C ASP A 207 -11.95 -5.97 11.46
N GLY A 208 -12.01 -5.61 12.74
CA GLY A 208 -13.24 -5.29 13.44
C GLY A 208 -13.03 -4.80 14.88
N LEU A 209 -14.11 -4.32 15.50
CA LEU A 209 -14.19 -4.05 16.93
C LEU A 209 -15.05 -5.11 17.60
N ILE A 210 -14.60 -5.58 18.74
CA ILE A 210 -15.25 -6.64 19.50
C ILE A 210 -16.09 -6.00 20.60
N SER A 211 -17.40 -6.26 20.58
CA SER A 211 -18.32 -5.82 21.63
C SER A 211 -18.20 -6.70 22.87
N GLY A 212 -18.37 -6.10 24.06
CA GLY A 212 -18.40 -6.81 25.34
C GLY A 212 -17.22 -6.48 26.26
N PRO A 213 -17.18 -7.04 27.48
CA PRO A 213 -16.09 -6.81 28.41
C PRO A 213 -14.79 -7.52 28.00
N GLY A 214 -13.67 -6.80 28.13
CA GLY A 214 -12.33 -7.41 28.20
C GLY A 214 -12.19 -8.31 29.42
N ASP A 215 -11.03 -8.96 29.58
CA ASP A 215 -10.75 -9.67 30.83
C ASP A 215 -10.68 -8.68 32.01
N GLU A 216 -10.86 -9.16 33.24
CA GLU A 216 -10.80 -8.35 34.48
C GLU A 216 -9.50 -7.52 34.64
N LEU A 217 -8.44 -7.85 33.90
CA LEU A 217 -7.14 -7.16 33.92
C LEU A 217 -7.05 -5.93 33.01
N VAL A 218 -8.13 -5.56 32.31
CA VAL A 218 -8.14 -4.45 31.32
C VAL A 218 -8.72 -3.17 31.94
N CYS A 219 -7.96 -2.07 31.91
CA CYS A 219 -8.40 -0.74 32.37
C CYS A 219 -8.67 0.21 31.18
N GLY A 220 -9.88 0.19 30.62
CA GLY A 220 -10.28 1.07 29.51
C GLY A 220 -11.65 0.73 28.92
N PRO A 221 -11.98 1.23 27.71
CA PRO A 221 -13.17 0.82 26.99
C PRO A 221 -13.22 -0.70 26.93
N SER A 222 -14.38 -1.27 27.23
CA SER A 222 -14.52 -2.72 27.34
C SER A 222 -14.26 -3.43 26.00
N GLU A 223 -14.46 -2.70 24.89
CA GLU A 223 -14.31 -3.17 23.53
C GLU A 223 -12.86 -3.51 23.15
N GLY A 224 -12.68 -4.64 22.49
CA GLY A 224 -11.40 -5.04 21.94
C GLY A 224 -11.27 -4.77 20.44
N ILE A 225 -10.09 -5.02 19.90
CA ILE A 225 -9.84 -5.01 18.46
C ILE A 225 -9.73 -6.44 17.96
N LEU A 226 -10.36 -6.76 16.84
CA LEU A 226 -10.11 -7.98 16.08
C LEU A 226 -9.12 -7.68 14.94
N GLU A 227 -8.06 -8.49 14.87
CA GLU A 227 -7.15 -8.54 13.72
C GLU A 227 -7.13 -9.98 13.19
N VAL A 228 -7.52 -10.17 11.94
CA VAL A 228 -7.62 -11.46 11.26
C VAL A 228 -6.45 -11.64 10.30
N LYS A 229 -5.86 -12.84 10.32
CA LYS A 229 -4.82 -13.24 9.38
C LYS A 229 -5.15 -14.57 8.74
N CYS A 230 -5.18 -14.58 7.41
CA CYS A 230 -5.28 -15.77 6.58
C CYS A 230 -3.93 -16.01 5.89
N PRO A 231 -2.96 -16.73 6.51
CA PRO A 231 -1.63 -16.91 5.93
C PRO A 231 -1.68 -17.69 4.61
N PHE A 232 -0.99 -17.17 3.59
CA PHE A 232 -0.90 -17.80 2.25
C PHE A 232 0.14 -18.93 2.16
N ASN A 233 0.82 -19.24 3.27
CA ASN A 233 1.78 -20.35 3.42
C ASN A 233 2.72 -20.55 2.20
N LYS A 234 3.41 -19.48 1.79
CA LYS A 234 4.34 -19.49 0.62
C LYS A 234 3.71 -20.01 -0.68
N GLY A 235 2.43 -19.71 -0.91
CA GLY A 235 1.71 -20.14 -2.12
C GLY A 235 0.96 -21.46 -1.98
N ARG A 236 0.87 -22.01 -0.76
CA ARG A 236 0.21 -23.29 -0.47
C ARG A 236 -0.74 -23.17 0.73
N PRO A 237 -1.75 -22.27 0.66
CA PRO A 237 -2.67 -22.04 1.77
C PRO A 237 -3.41 -23.31 2.23
N GLU A 238 -3.66 -24.25 1.33
CA GLU A 238 -4.27 -25.56 1.61
C GLU A 238 -3.45 -26.43 2.58
N LEU A 239 -2.14 -26.20 2.64
CA LEU A 239 -1.23 -26.86 3.59
C LEU A 239 -0.98 -26.01 4.84
N GLY A 240 -1.59 -24.83 4.92
CA GLY A 240 -1.39 -23.88 6.00
C GLY A 240 -1.96 -24.40 7.31
N LEU A 241 -1.16 -24.38 8.37
CA LEU A 241 -1.61 -24.65 9.73
C LEU A 241 -1.72 -23.34 10.52
N PRO A 242 -2.64 -23.26 11.49
CA PRO A 242 -2.69 -22.14 12.42
C PRO A 242 -1.37 -22.00 13.17
N TRP A 243 -1.01 -20.77 13.54
CA TRP A 243 0.24 -20.55 14.24
C TRP A 243 0.20 -21.13 15.65
N PRO A 244 1.26 -21.80 16.13
CA PRO A 244 1.32 -22.28 17.51
C PRO A 244 1.57 -21.15 18.51
N SER A 245 2.13 -20.02 18.05
CA SER A 245 2.41 -18.81 18.81
C SER A 245 2.30 -17.61 17.89
N VAL A 246 2.12 -16.41 18.44
CA VAL A 246 2.05 -15.21 17.60
C VAL A 246 3.38 -14.99 16.85
N PRO A 247 3.36 -14.73 15.53
CA PRO A 247 4.58 -14.31 14.84
C PRO A 247 5.01 -12.91 15.29
N TYR A 248 6.20 -12.79 15.87
CA TYR A 248 6.71 -11.56 16.48
C TYR A 248 6.65 -10.32 15.59
N TYR A 249 6.75 -10.49 14.27
CA TYR A 249 6.70 -9.38 13.31
C TYR A 249 5.33 -8.69 13.19
N TYR A 250 4.27 -9.26 13.79
CA TYR A 250 2.99 -8.57 13.94
C TYR A 250 2.92 -7.64 15.15
N MET A 251 3.78 -7.79 16.16
CA MET A 251 3.72 -6.97 17.40
C MET A 251 3.70 -5.46 17.13
N PRO A 252 4.54 -4.89 16.23
CA PRO A 252 4.41 -3.47 15.88
C PRO A 252 3.03 -3.08 15.37
N GLN A 253 2.39 -3.92 14.55
CA GLN A 253 1.06 -3.66 14.01
C GLN A 253 0.00 -3.69 15.12
N LEU A 254 0.03 -4.71 15.98
CA LEU A 254 -0.98 -4.89 17.04
C LEU A 254 -0.91 -3.78 18.08
N GLN A 255 0.32 -3.43 18.51
CA GLN A 255 0.54 -2.32 19.44
C GLN A 255 0.14 -0.97 18.81
N GLY A 256 0.42 -0.79 17.51
CA GLY A 256 -0.05 0.37 16.77
C GLY A 256 -1.57 0.49 16.65
N LEU A 257 -2.28 -0.63 16.47
CA LEU A 257 -3.74 -0.66 16.49
C LEU A 257 -4.27 -0.20 17.84
N MET A 258 -3.76 -0.78 18.93
CA MET A 258 -4.15 -0.44 20.30
C MET A 258 -3.86 1.02 20.66
N GLU A 259 -2.73 1.57 20.20
CA GLU A 259 -2.43 2.99 20.38
C GLU A 259 -3.45 3.87 19.64
N ILE A 260 -3.58 3.67 18.32
CA ILE A 260 -4.34 4.57 17.43
C ILE A 260 -5.84 4.51 17.73
N LEU A 261 -6.35 3.35 18.15
CA LEU A 261 -7.77 3.17 18.49
C LEU A 261 -8.04 3.34 19.99
N GLU A 262 -7.04 3.67 20.81
CA GLU A 262 -7.19 3.80 22.27
C GLU A 262 -7.86 2.57 22.90
N ARG A 263 -7.38 1.38 22.55
CA ARG A 263 -7.81 0.11 23.12
C ARG A 263 -6.66 -0.56 23.86
N ASP A 264 -6.99 -1.42 24.81
CA ASP A 264 -5.99 -2.05 25.67
C ASP A 264 -5.67 -3.49 25.27
N TRP A 265 -6.45 -4.07 24.35
CA TRP A 265 -6.22 -5.43 23.88
C TRP A 265 -6.67 -5.64 22.44
N VAL A 266 -6.00 -6.59 21.81
CA VAL A 266 -6.26 -7.14 20.48
C VAL A 266 -6.45 -8.64 20.62
N ASP A 267 -7.49 -9.16 19.98
CA ASP A 267 -7.58 -10.56 19.60
C ASP A 267 -6.96 -10.73 18.21
N LEU A 268 -5.81 -11.39 18.13
CA LEU A 268 -5.21 -11.82 16.87
C LEU A 268 -5.74 -13.20 16.51
N TYR A 269 -6.50 -13.29 15.43
CA TYR A 269 -7.10 -14.52 14.95
C TYR A 269 -6.40 -15.00 13.68
N CYS A 270 -5.74 -16.16 13.76
CA CYS A 270 -5.13 -16.83 12.61
C CYS A 270 -6.08 -17.92 12.11
N TRP A 271 -6.58 -17.76 10.90
CA TRP A 271 -7.47 -18.72 10.25
C TRP A 271 -6.78 -19.38 9.05
N THR A 272 -6.89 -20.71 8.96
CA THR A 272 -6.48 -21.48 7.78
C THR A 272 -7.57 -22.50 7.42
N PRO A 273 -7.51 -23.10 6.22
CA PRO A 273 -8.41 -24.20 5.86
C PRO A 273 -8.34 -25.40 6.80
N ASN A 274 -7.24 -25.55 7.56
CA ASN A 274 -6.98 -26.69 8.45
C ASN A 274 -7.26 -26.39 9.92
N GLY A 275 -7.79 -25.20 10.25
CA GLY A 275 -8.13 -24.83 11.62
C GLY A 275 -7.90 -23.34 11.91
N SER A 276 -7.91 -22.99 13.19
CA SER A 276 -7.61 -21.62 13.61
C SER A 276 -6.99 -21.54 15.00
N THR A 277 -6.38 -20.39 15.29
CA THR A 277 -5.86 -20.05 16.62
C THR A 277 -6.22 -18.61 16.95
N LEU A 278 -6.55 -18.39 18.22
CA LEU A 278 -6.92 -17.09 18.75
C LEU A 278 -5.96 -16.71 19.88
N PHE A 279 -5.28 -15.59 19.72
CA PHE A 279 -4.37 -15.05 20.72
C PHE A 279 -4.88 -13.72 21.25
N ARG A 280 -4.78 -13.50 22.56
CA ARG A 280 -4.93 -12.18 23.17
C ARG A 280 -3.58 -11.51 23.35
N VAL A 281 -3.48 -10.29 22.85
CA VAL A 281 -2.32 -9.42 23.04
C VAL A 281 -2.79 -8.17 23.78
N VAL A 282 -2.11 -7.84 24.87
CA VAL A 282 -2.38 -6.64 25.67
C VAL A 282 -1.49 -5.48 25.24
N ARG A 283 -1.97 -4.26 25.45
CA ARG A 283 -1.22 -3.05 25.16
C ARG A 283 0.00 -2.95 26.06
N ASP A 284 1.14 -2.68 25.44
CA ASP A 284 2.41 -2.46 26.13
C ASP A 284 2.92 -1.05 25.79
N ARG A 285 2.90 -0.17 26.79
CA ARG A 285 3.26 1.24 26.64
C ARG A 285 4.76 1.43 26.48
N GLU A 286 5.58 0.62 27.14
CA GLU A 286 7.04 0.73 27.05
C GLU A 286 7.52 0.30 25.66
N TYR A 287 6.94 -0.76 25.13
CA TYR A 287 7.16 -1.20 23.75
C TYR A 287 6.67 -0.17 22.75
N TRP A 288 5.49 0.44 22.98
CA TRP A 288 5.01 1.53 22.15
C TRP A 288 5.99 2.70 22.10
N ASP A 289 6.45 3.18 23.26
CA ASP A 289 7.41 4.29 23.36
C ASP A 289 8.71 3.99 22.60
N LEU A 290 9.20 2.74 22.72
CA LEU A 290 10.37 2.27 21.97
C LEU A 290 10.16 2.33 20.46
N ILE A 291 9.04 1.81 19.93
CA ILE A 291 8.82 1.81 18.48
C ILE A 291 8.44 3.21 17.98
N TYR A 292 7.72 4.00 18.76
CA TYR A 292 7.25 5.34 18.41
C TYR A 292 8.42 6.25 18.04
N GLY A 293 9.53 6.23 18.80
CA GLY A 293 10.72 7.02 18.49
C GLY A 293 11.26 6.73 17.08
N ILE A 294 11.28 5.47 16.68
CA ILE A 294 11.79 5.02 15.37
C ILE A 294 10.78 5.33 14.25
N LEU A 295 9.48 5.17 14.51
CA LEU A 295 8.43 5.54 13.56
C LEU A 295 8.43 7.06 13.30
N LYS A 296 8.64 7.85 14.36
CA LYS A 296 8.74 9.30 14.31
C LYS A 296 9.95 9.74 13.49
N GLU A 297 11.12 9.17 13.74
CA GLU A 297 12.34 9.41 12.95
C GLU A 297 12.10 9.05 11.47
N PHE A 298 11.61 7.85 11.18
CA PHE A 298 11.27 7.44 9.82
C PHE A 298 10.33 8.44 9.12
N TRP A 299 9.31 8.94 9.81
CA TRP A 299 8.34 9.83 9.19
C TRP A 299 8.84 11.28 9.09
N LEU A 300 9.23 11.87 10.21
CA LEU A 300 9.54 13.31 10.31
C LEU A 300 10.94 13.67 9.82
N GLU A 301 11.91 12.75 9.91
CA GLU A 301 13.30 13.04 9.51
C GLU A 301 13.62 12.52 8.10
N HIS A 302 12.83 11.56 7.60
CA HIS A 302 13.06 10.97 6.28
C HIS A 302 11.94 11.22 5.28
N VAL A 303 10.67 10.95 5.62
CA VAL A 303 9.56 11.07 4.64
C VAL A 303 9.15 12.52 4.41
N VAL A 304 8.90 13.29 5.47
CA VAL A 304 8.45 14.68 5.38
C VAL A 304 9.44 15.58 4.61
N PRO A 305 10.73 15.66 4.98
CA PRO A 305 11.66 16.55 4.30
C PRO A 305 11.94 16.11 2.85
N ALA A 306 11.87 14.81 2.55
CA ALA A 306 11.95 14.33 1.17
C ALA A 306 10.77 14.80 0.30
N ARG A 307 9.55 14.79 0.86
CA ARG A 307 8.36 15.33 0.19
C ARG A 307 8.48 16.84 0.01
N GLU A 308 9.00 17.56 0.99
CA GLU A 308 9.23 19.00 0.90
C GLU A 308 10.25 19.34 -0.20
N ALA A 309 11.36 18.62 -0.26
CA ALA A 309 12.36 18.77 -1.34
C ALA A 309 11.76 18.49 -2.73
N LEU A 310 10.90 17.46 -2.85
CA LEU A 310 10.16 17.19 -4.09
C LEU A 310 9.21 18.33 -4.47
N LEU A 311 8.48 18.89 -3.51
CA LEU A 311 7.59 20.03 -3.73
C LEU A 311 8.37 21.29 -4.14
N ALA A 312 9.56 21.47 -3.56
CA ALA A 312 10.50 22.53 -3.93
C ALA A 312 11.19 22.29 -5.29
N CYS A 313 10.85 21.21 -5.99
CA CYS A 313 11.44 20.83 -7.28
C CYS A 313 12.96 20.66 -7.22
N GLU A 314 13.50 20.21 -6.08
CA GLU A 314 14.91 19.84 -5.98
C GLU A 314 15.22 18.61 -6.83
N ASP A 315 16.50 18.39 -7.12
CA ASP A 315 16.94 17.23 -7.89
C ASP A 315 16.80 15.90 -7.12
N GLU A 316 16.87 14.78 -7.85
CA GLU A 316 16.70 13.45 -7.25
C GLU A 316 17.77 13.14 -6.20
N ALA A 317 19.01 13.64 -6.38
CA ALA A 317 20.09 13.43 -5.43
C ALA A 317 19.78 14.12 -4.10
N ALA A 318 19.22 15.33 -4.16
CA ALA A 318 18.80 16.11 -3.01
C ALA A 318 17.69 15.43 -2.21
N VAL A 319 16.68 14.87 -2.88
CA VAL A 319 15.61 14.09 -2.26
C VAL A 319 16.16 12.81 -1.62
N CYS A 320 17.06 12.11 -2.30
CA CYS A 320 17.66 10.86 -1.82
C CYS A 320 18.56 11.04 -0.59
N ARG A 321 19.00 12.27 -0.25
CA ARG A 321 19.74 12.54 1.00
C ARG A 321 18.93 12.19 2.25
N TYR A 322 17.60 12.25 2.13
CA TYR A 322 16.68 11.90 3.22
C TYR A 322 16.31 10.42 3.24
N MET A 323 16.93 9.57 2.41
CA MET A 323 16.67 8.14 2.46
C MET A 323 17.15 7.55 3.80
N PRO A 324 16.32 6.76 4.51
CA PRO A 324 16.72 6.19 5.79
C PRO A 324 17.76 5.09 5.61
N LEU A 325 18.53 4.85 6.66
CA LEU A 325 19.37 3.65 6.74
C LEU A 325 18.52 2.38 6.61
N ALA A 326 19.11 1.31 6.07
CA ALA A 326 18.42 0.03 5.89
C ALA A 326 17.90 -0.58 7.20
N LYS A 327 18.54 -0.25 8.33
CA LYS A 327 18.13 -0.61 9.69
C LYS A 327 18.36 0.58 10.62
N HIS A 328 17.48 0.75 11.59
CA HIS A 328 17.67 1.67 12.69
C HIS A 328 18.62 1.07 13.74
N ALA A 329 19.29 1.90 14.53
CA ALA A 329 20.19 1.45 15.59
C ALA A 329 19.49 0.51 16.60
N HIS A 330 18.21 0.77 16.87
CA HIS A 330 17.40 -0.03 17.80
C HIS A 330 16.63 -1.19 17.16
N THR A 331 16.74 -1.43 15.84
CA THR A 331 15.98 -2.50 15.15
C THR A 331 16.12 -3.87 15.83
N ASN A 332 17.33 -4.25 16.24
CA ASN A 332 17.56 -5.55 16.89
C ASN A 332 16.93 -5.61 18.29
N ASN A 333 16.94 -4.50 19.04
CA ASN A 333 16.27 -4.41 20.35
C ASN A 333 14.76 -4.59 20.19
N VAL A 334 14.15 -3.86 19.25
CA VAL A 334 12.71 -3.98 18.97
C VAL A 334 12.34 -5.41 18.58
N ILE A 335 13.11 -6.06 17.70
CA ILE A 335 12.86 -7.47 17.34
C ILE A 335 12.92 -8.40 18.57
N ALA A 336 13.87 -8.17 19.48
CA ALA A 336 13.97 -8.96 20.71
C ALA A 336 12.73 -8.76 21.59
N GLN A 337 12.32 -7.51 21.83
CA GLN A 337 11.13 -7.19 22.61
C GLN A 337 9.85 -7.72 21.95
N SER A 338 9.73 -7.65 20.62
CA SER A 338 8.60 -8.25 19.89
C SER A 338 8.51 -9.76 20.12
N ARG A 339 9.63 -10.46 20.28
CA ARG A 339 9.62 -11.91 20.55
C ARG A 339 9.16 -12.22 21.96
N VAL A 340 9.53 -11.39 22.94
CA VAL A 340 9.06 -11.50 24.32
C VAL A 340 7.54 -11.33 24.35
N LEU A 341 7.02 -10.22 23.83
CA LEU A 341 5.58 -9.96 23.78
C LEU A 341 4.79 -11.04 23.00
N ALA A 342 5.37 -11.57 21.93
CA ALA A 342 4.74 -12.63 21.17
C ALA A 342 4.69 -13.97 21.91
N ALA A 343 5.66 -14.23 22.78
CA ALA A 343 5.66 -15.41 23.65
C ALA A 343 4.69 -15.24 24.83
N ASP A 344 4.52 -14.02 25.33
CA ASP A 344 3.60 -13.69 26.43
C ASP A 344 2.13 -13.58 25.97
N ALA A 345 1.89 -13.51 24.66
CA ALA A 345 0.54 -13.49 24.09
C ALA A 345 -0.26 -14.75 24.47
N ARG A 346 -1.39 -14.57 25.14
CA ARG A 346 -2.19 -15.68 25.68
C ARG A 346 -2.96 -16.37 24.54
N LEU A 347 -2.66 -17.64 24.27
CA LEU A 347 -3.51 -18.49 23.44
C LEU A 347 -4.86 -18.67 24.17
N LEU A 348 -5.96 -18.25 23.56
CA LEU A 348 -7.31 -18.41 24.13
C LEU A 348 -8.01 -19.65 23.61
N CYS A 349 -7.80 -19.94 22.32
CA CYS A 349 -8.54 -20.98 21.64
C CYS A 349 -7.73 -21.52 20.47
N LYS A 350 -7.89 -22.82 20.21
CA LYS A 350 -7.36 -23.51 19.04
C LYS A 350 -8.45 -24.41 18.45
N ASP A 351 -8.65 -24.31 17.14
CA ASP A 351 -9.52 -25.16 16.36
C ASP A 351 -8.67 -26.03 15.43
N ILE A 352 -8.85 -27.34 15.47
CA ILE A 352 -8.25 -28.28 14.52
C ILE A 352 -9.35 -29.21 14.01
N GLY A 353 -9.61 -29.19 12.70
CA GLY A 353 -10.60 -30.07 12.09
C GLY A 353 -12.02 -29.91 12.66
N GLY A 354 -12.38 -28.72 13.16
CA GLY A 354 -13.69 -28.43 13.74
C GLY A 354 -13.80 -28.69 15.24
N GLN A 355 -12.77 -29.28 15.87
CA GLN A 355 -12.69 -29.46 17.31
C GLN A 355 -12.03 -28.24 17.96
N VAL A 356 -12.78 -27.57 18.81
CA VAL A 356 -12.38 -26.32 19.48
C VAL A 356 -11.94 -26.61 20.91
N GLU A 357 -10.70 -26.25 21.22
CA GLU A 357 -10.11 -26.32 22.56
C GLU A 357 -9.89 -24.90 23.09
N PHE A 358 -10.39 -24.62 24.29
CA PHE A 358 -10.20 -23.36 24.99
C PHE A 358 -9.12 -23.48 26.06
N PHE A 359 -8.29 -22.45 26.17
CA PHE A 359 -7.19 -22.35 27.13
C PHE A 359 -7.53 -21.26 28.15
N ARG A 360 -7.21 -21.52 29.42
CA ARG A 360 -7.45 -20.60 30.54
C ARG A 360 -6.26 -19.68 30.76
#